data_AF-A0A969III7-F1
#
_entry.id   AF-A0A969III7-F1
#
_cell.length_a   1.000
_cell.length_b   1.000
_cell.length_c   1.000
_cell.angle_alpha   90.00
_cell.angle_beta   90.00
_cell.angle_gamma   90.00
#
_symmetry.space_group_name_H-M   'P 1'
#
loop_
_entity.id
_entity.type
_entity.pdbx_description
1 polymer ?
#
loop_
_entity_poly.entity_id
_entity_poly.type
_entity_poly.pdbx_seq_one_letter_code
_entity_poly.pdbx_strand_id
1 'polypeptide(L)'
;MEKKWKERLHQYITGIIQRKEAKEKSHKVLQINSMPDHIHIFIGMRPHQSISSLAQNVKTEGTIWINENKLCKTSFAWQLGFGGFSYSKTHVPEVIRYIQNQEAHHKKESFLDEYRRMMKAFEIEHDEKYIFNMPK
;
A
#
# COMPACT_ATOMS: atom_id res chain seq x y z
N MET A 1 -7.14 2.11 -12.84
CA MET A 1 -5.70 2.17 -13.15
C MET A 1 -5.46 1.42 -14.45
N GLU A 2 -4.84 2.07 -15.42
CA GLU A 2 -4.48 1.40 -16.67
C GLU A 2 -3.46 0.30 -16.41
N LYS A 3 -3.67 -0.90 -16.97
CA LYS A 3 -2.69 -2.01 -16.87
C LYS A 3 -1.27 -1.59 -17.26
N LYS A 4 -1.16 -0.60 -18.16
CA LYS A 4 0.09 -0.14 -18.79
C LYS A 4 1.19 0.27 -17.81
N TRP A 5 0.86 0.76 -16.61
CA TRP A 5 1.88 1.24 -15.67
C TRP A 5 1.82 0.63 -14.27
N LYS A 6 0.83 -0.25 -14.00
CA LYS A 6 0.70 -0.96 -12.72
C LYS A 6 1.99 -1.68 -12.31
N GLU A 7 2.55 -2.48 -13.22
CA GLU A 7 3.78 -3.23 -12.96
C GLU A 7 4.98 -2.30 -12.72
N ARG A 8 5.08 -1.20 -13.49
CA ARG A 8 6.12 -0.19 -13.30
C ARG A 8 6.01 0.50 -11.94
N LEU A 9 4.80 0.79 -11.47
CA LEU A 9 4.57 1.33 -10.13
C LEU A 9 5.06 0.35 -9.06
N HIS A 10 4.71 -0.94 -9.19
CA HIS A 10 5.12 -1.97 -8.23
C HIS A 10 6.65 -2.12 -8.18
N GLN A 11 7.31 -2.10 -9.34
CA GLN A 11 8.76 -2.13 -9.43
C GLN A 11 9.40 -0.89 -8.79
N TYR A 12 8.84 0.30 -9.06
CA TYR A 12 9.32 1.55 -8.48
C TYR A 12 9.20 1.57 -6.96
N ILE A 13 8.04 1.18 -6.43
CA ILE A 13 7.80 1.04 -4.98
C ILE A 13 8.72 -0.01 -4.36
N THR A 14 8.97 -1.11 -5.07
CA THR A 14 9.95 -2.11 -4.64
C THR A 14 11.34 -1.51 -4.53
N GLY A 15 11.73 -0.63 -5.46
CA GLY A 15 12.99 0.11 -5.40
C GLY A 15 13.08 1.03 -4.17
N ILE A 16 12.00 1.74 -3.84
CA ILE A 16 11.91 2.61 -2.65
C ILE A 16 12.11 1.78 -1.37
N ILE A 17 11.38 0.67 -1.24
CA ILE A 17 11.37 -0.17 -0.03
C ILE A 17 12.69 -0.94 0.13
N GLN A 18 13.28 -1.39 -0.98
CA GLN A 18 14.49 -2.23 -0.98
C GLN A 18 15.77 -1.44 -1.34
N ARG A 19 15.81 -0.11 -1.14
CA ARG A 19 16.93 0.77 -1.54
C ARG A 19 18.30 0.13 -1.26
N LYS A 20 19.10 -0.01 -2.34
CA LYS A 20 20.35 -0.79 -2.38
C LYS A 20 21.52 -0.16 -1.62
N GLU A 21 21.51 1.15 -1.43
CA GLU A 21 22.57 1.90 -0.72
C GLU A 21 22.70 1.49 0.76
N ALA A 22 21.69 0.78 1.28
CA ALA A 22 21.72 0.24 2.62
C ALA A 22 21.40 -1.27 2.59
N LYS A 23 22.23 -2.09 1.92
CA LYS A 23 22.03 -3.56 1.84
C LYS A 23 21.72 -4.23 3.18
N GLU A 24 22.28 -3.71 4.28
CA GLU A 24 22.01 -4.22 5.64
C GLU A 24 20.80 -3.59 6.33
N LYS A 25 20.24 -2.53 5.77
CA LYS A 25 19.05 -1.83 6.29
C LYS A 25 17.83 -1.97 5.37
N SER A 26 17.95 -2.56 4.18
CA SER A 26 16.80 -2.69 3.28
C SER A 26 15.70 -3.56 3.88
N HIS A 27 14.46 -3.08 3.74
CA HIS A 27 13.27 -3.88 3.98
C HIS A 27 13.10 -4.90 2.85
N LYS A 28 12.28 -5.92 3.07
CA LYS A 28 11.95 -6.92 2.06
C LYS A 28 10.52 -6.73 1.60
N VAL A 29 10.29 -6.63 0.29
CA VAL A 29 8.93 -6.70 -0.26
C VAL A 29 8.55 -8.17 -0.37
N LEU A 30 7.39 -8.54 0.20
CA LEU A 30 6.85 -9.88 0.15
C LEU A 30 5.76 -10.01 -0.92
N GLN A 31 4.87 -9.02 -1.03
CA GLN A 31 3.85 -8.95 -2.07
C GLN A 31 3.35 -7.52 -2.24
N ILE A 32 3.08 -7.11 -3.48
CA ILE A 32 2.40 -5.86 -3.81
C ILE A 32 1.23 -6.17 -4.74
N ASN A 33 0.10 -5.50 -4.54
CA ASN A 33 -0.95 -5.42 -5.54
C ASN A 33 -1.66 -4.07 -5.40
N SER A 34 -2.22 -3.56 -6.49
CA SER A 34 -2.94 -2.29 -6.49
C SER A 34 -4.26 -2.40 -7.26
N MET A 35 -5.22 -1.65 -6.74
CA MET A 35 -6.52 -1.38 -7.32
C MET A 35 -6.52 0.04 -7.92
N PRO A 36 -7.57 0.43 -8.66
CA PRO A 36 -7.66 1.78 -9.20
C PRO A 36 -7.56 2.91 -8.16
N ASP A 37 -7.93 2.65 -6.91
CA ASP A 37 -8.13 3.62 -5.84
C ASP A 37 -7.20 3.42 -4.61
N HIS A 38 -6.57 2.26 -4.46
CA HIS A 38 -5.65 1.98 -3.35
C HIS A 38 -4.57 0.95 -3.71
N ILE A 39 -3.59 0.78 -2.80
CA ILE A 39 -2.49 -0.16 -2.95
C ILE A 39 -2.26 -0.93 -1.65
N HIS A 40 -2.04 -2.24 -1.77
CA HIS A 40 -1.65 -3.14 -0.69
C HIS A 40 -0.17 -3.50 -0.85
N ILE A 41 0.60 -3.29 0.21
CA ILE A 41 2.05 -3.56 0.23
C ILE A 41 2.37 -4.38 1.48
N PHE A 42 2.80 -5.63 1.29
CA PHE A 42 3.24 -6.49 2.38
C PHE A 42 4.76 -6.58 2.41
N ILE A 43 5.34 -6.27 3.57
CA ILE A 43 6.77 -6.12 3.75
C ILE A 43 7.27 -6.90 4.97
N GLY A 44 8.48 -7.44 4.86
CA GLY A 44 9.32 -7.76 6.00
C GLY A 44 10.09 -6.50 6.41
N MET A 45 9.64 -5.84 7.47
CA MET A 45 10.20 -4.57 7.93
C MET A 45 11.37 -4.80 8.90
N ARG A 46 12.39 -3.93 8.81
CA ARG A 46 13.54 -3.88 9.74
C ARG A 46 13.29 -2.76 10.75
N PRO A 47 13.79 -2.87 12.00
CA PRO A 47 13.45 -1.94 13.08
C PRO A 47 14.08 -0.55 12.97
N HIS A 48 14.96 -0.31 12.00
CA HIS A 48 15.71 0.94 11.86
C HIS A 48 14.90 2.12 11.28
N GLN A 49 13.67 1.88 10.80
CA GLN A 49 12.78 2.90 10.24
C GLN A 49 11.39 2.74 10.87
N SER A 50 10.65 3.84 11.08
CA SER A 50 9.25 3.78 11.49
C SER A 50 8.32 3.48 10.31
N ILE A 51 7.17 2.86 10.58
CA ILE A 51 6.17 2.55 9.55
C ILE A 51 5.66 3.85 8.90
N SER A 52 5.46 4.90 9.69
CA SER A 52 5.03 6.22 9.21
C SER A 52 6.04 6.86 8.27
N SER A 53 7.34 6.77 8.57
CA SER A 53 8.41 7.26 7.69
C SER A 53 8.46 6.47 6.38
N LEU A 54 8.34 5.14 6.44
CA LEU A 54 8.34 4.33 5.23
C LEU A 54 7.12 4.62 4.34
N ALA A 55 5.93 4.73 4.95
CA ALA A 55 4.71 5.10 4.24
C ALA A 55 4.83 6.49 3.60
N GLN A 56 5.42 7.46 4.29
CA GLN A 56 5.70 8.79 3.75
C GLN A 56 6.62 8.70 2.52
N ASN A 57 7.73 7.96 2.59
CA ASN A 57 8.65 7.81 1.45
C ASN A 57 7.95 7.21 0.24
N VAL A 58 7.22 6.10 0.42
CA VAL A 58 6.46 5.45 -0.66
C VAL A 58 5.45 6.42 -1.30
N LYS A 59 4.73 7.18 -0.48
CA LYS A 59 3.70 8.12 -0.96
C LYS A 59 4.33 9.31 -1.67
N THR A 60 5.36 9.92 -1.11
CA THR A 60 6.02 11.10 -1.70
C THR A 60 6.71 10.74 -3.01
N GLU A 61 7.61 9.74 -2.99
CA GLU A 61 8.36 9.34 -4.17
C GLU A 61 7.43 8.76 -5.25
N GLY A 62 6.43 7.96 -4.85
CA GLY A 62 5.42 7.45 -5.79
C GLY A 62 4.59 8.57 -6.43
N THR A 63 4.22 9.60 -5.68
CA THR A 63 3.49 10.76 -6.21
C THR A 63 4.33 11.52 -7.24
N ILE A 64 5.59 11.81 -6.90
CA ILE A 64 6.53 12.48 -7.80
C ILE A 64 6.68 11.67 -9.09
N TRP A 65 6.97 10.37 -8.98
CA TRP A 65 7.17 9.51 -10.14
C TRP A 65 5.94 9.43 -11.06
N ILE A 66 4.73 9.27 -10.50
CA ILE A 66 3.49 9.22 -11.28
C ILE A 66 3.27 10.53 -12.06
N ASN A 67 3.49 11.67 -11.40
CA ASN A 67 3.28 13.00 -11.99
C ASN A 67 4.35 13.34 -13.05
N GLU A 68 5.62 13.07 -12.78
CA GLU A 68 6.72 13.30 -13.73
C GLU A 68 6.57 12.45 -14.99
N ASN A 69 6.09 11.21 -14.85
CA ASN A 69 5.82 10.31 -15.97
C ASN A 69 4.46 10.58 -16.64
N LYS A 70 3.67 11.56 -16.18
CA LYS A 70 2.35 11.93 -16.71
C LYS A 70 1.41 10.72 -16.84
N LEU A 71 1.41 9.84 -15.85
CA LEU A 71 0.64 8.58 -15.88
C LEU A 71 -0.85 8.75 -15.58
N CYS A 72 -1.23 9.93 -15.09
CA CYS A 72 -2.61 10.35 -14.83
C CYS A 72 -2.94 11.59 -15.66
N LYS A 73 -4.21 11.75 -16.03
CA LYS A 73 -4.69 12.95 -16.77
C LYS A 73 -4.61 14.23 -15.95
N THR A 74 -4.71 14.09 -14.63
CA THR A 74 -4.65 15.17 -13.64
C THR A 74 -3.48 14.93 -12.69
N SER A 75 -3.14 15.94 -11.90
CA SER A 75 -2.19 15.78 -10.80
C SER A 75 -2.64 14.64 -9.89
N PHE A 76 -1.76 13.68 -9.68
CA PHE A 76 -1.95 12.58 -8.77
C PHE A 76 -1.44 12.96 -7.38
N ALA A 77 -2.15 12.49 -6.35
CA ALA A 77 -1.67 12.50 -4.98
C ALA A 77 -2.27 11.30 -4.23
N TRP A 78 -1.49 10.67 -3.37
CA TRP A 78 -2.05 9.75 -2.38
C TRP A 78 -2.81 10.53 -1.30
N GLN A 79 -3.84 9.91 -0.72
CA GLN A 79 -4.51 10.44 0.47
C GLN A 79 -3.54 10.69 1.62
N LEU A 80 -3.88 11.56 2.59
CA LEU A 80 -3.01 11.87 3.72
C LEU A 80 -2.75 10.68 4.65
N GLY A 81 -3.76 9.84 4.89
CA GLY A 81 -3.68 8.68 5.79
C GLY A 81 -2.99 7.46 5.19
N PHE A 82 -2.73 6.46 6.04
CA PHE A 82 -2.35 5.10 5.66
C PHE A 82 -2.83 4.11 6.73
N GLY A 83 -3.07 2.86 6.34
CA GLY A 83 -3.34 1.75 7.26
C GLY A 83 -2.09 0.88 7.46
N GLY A 84 -1.81 0.48 8.69
CA GLY A 84 -0.70 -0.42 9.04
C GLY A 84 -1.19 -1.58 9.89
N PHE A 85 -0.99 -2.80 9.41
CA PHE A 85 -1.47 -4.03 10.06
C PHE A 85 -0.33 -5.05 10.14
N SER A 86 -0.12 -5.63 11.32
CA SER A 86 0.97 -6.58 11.57
C SER A 86 0.47 -8.01 11.59
N TYR A 87 1.25 -8.92 11.01
CA TYR A 87 0.91 -10.33 10.91
C TYR A 87 2.06 -11.19 11.44
N SER A 88 1.73 -12.31 12.08
CA SER A 88 2.73 -13.29 12.51
C SER A 88 3.31 -14.04 11.30
N LYS A 89 4.49 -14.64 11.48
CA LYS A 89 5.19 -15.40 10.42
C LYS A 89 4.35 -16.52 9.81
N THR A 90 3.46 -17.14 10.59
CA THR A 90 2.61 -18.24 10.13
C THR A 90 1.55 -17.78 9.12
N HIS A 91 1.12 -16.51 9.18
CA HIS A 91 0.13 -15.94 8.26
C HIS A 91 0.73 -15.47 6.93
N VAL A 92 2.07 -15.46 6.79
CA VAL A 92 2.74 -14.93 5.58
C VAL A 92 2.19 -15.52 4.27
N PRO A 93 2.01 -16.85 4.11
CA PRO A 93 1.47 -17.40 2.88
C PRO A 93 0.03 -16.94 2.59
N GLU A 94 -0.78 -16.79 3.63
CA GLU A 94 -2.18 -16.35 3.51
C GLU A 94 -2.27 -14.89 3.09
N VAL A 95 -1.48 -14.00 3.71
CA VAL A 95 -1.45 -12.57 3.37
C VAL A 95 -0.94 -12.36 1.95
N ILE A 96 0.08 -13.11 1.52
CA ILE A 96 0.56 -13.06 0.13
C ILE A 96 -0.58 -13.45 -0.82
N ARG A 97 -1.25 -14.57 -0.57
CA ARG A 97 -2.38 -15.04 -1.40
C ARG A 97 -3.53 -14.03 -1.40
N TYR A 98 -3.84 -13.43 -0.26
CA TYR A 98 -4.86 -12.39 -0.14
C TYR A 98 -4.55 -11.20 -1.06
N ILE A 99 -3.33 -10.65 -0.96
CA ILE A 99 -2.93 -9.49 -1.77
C ILE A 99 -2.87 -9.83 -3.26
N GLN A 100 -2.41 -11.03 -3.64
CA GLN A 100 -2.41 -11.47 -5.04
C GLN A 100 -3.81 -11.49 -5.66
N ASN A 101 -4.84 -11.84 -4.87
CA ASN A 101 -6.21 -11.99 -5.33
C ASN A 101 -7.08 -10.72 -5.20
N GLN A 102 -6.48 -9.57 -4.89
CA GLN A 102 -7.21 -8.30 -4.65
C GLN A 102 -8.12 -7.86 -5.81
N GLU A 103 -7.70 -8.09 -7.05
CA GLU A 103 -8.54 -7.78 -8.22
C GLU A 103 -9.83 -8.63 -8.27
N ALA A 104 -9.78 -9.87 -7.79
CA ALA A 104 -10.95 -10.74 -7.70
C ALA A 104 -11.80 -10.40 -6.46
N HIS A 105 -11.15 -10.08 -5.34
CA HIS A 105 -11.79 -9.65 -4.09
C HIS A 105 -12.66 -8.41 -4.31
N HIS A 106 -12.10 -7.38 -4.96
CA HIS A 106 -12.79 -6.12 -5.21
C HIS A 106 -13.83 -6.16 -6.34
N LYS A 107 -14.12 -7.34 -6.91
CA LYS A 107 -15.35 -7.55 -7.67
C LYS A 107 -16.58 -7.69 -6.77
N LYS A 108 -16.37 -7.91 -5.47
CA LYS A 108 -17.43 -8.23 -4.49
C LYS A 108 -17.42 -7.31 -3.26
N GLU A 109 -16.27 -6.77 -2.88
CA GLU A 109 -16.11 -5.94 -1.68
C GLU A 109 -15.47 -4.60 -2.06
N SER A 110 -16.00 -3.49 -1.54
CA SER A 110 -15.39 -2.17 -1.77
C SER A 110 -14.14 -1.99 -0.90
N PHE A 111 -13.25 -1.06 -1.26
CA PHE A 111 -12.11 -0.70 -0.41
C PHE A 111 -12.56 -0.28 1.00
N LEU A 112 -13.63 0.49 1.10
CA LEU A 112 -14.09 1.00 2.39
C LEU A 112 -14.62 -0.13 3.29
N ASP A 113 -15.33 -1.10 2.72
CA ASP A 113 -15.81 -2.26 3.47
C ASP A 113 -14.66 -3.17 3.90
N GLU A 114 -13.68 -3.39 3.01
CA GLU A 114 -12.44 -4.10 3.33
C GLU A 114 -11.72 -3.40 4.51
N TYR A 115 -11.54 -2.09 4.43
CA TYR A 115 -10.85 -1.31 5.45
C TYR A 115 -11.56 -1.38 6.81
N ARG A 116 -12.90 -1.25 6.83
CA ARG A 116 -13.72 -1.46 8.05
C ARG A 116 -13.55 -2.86 8.61
N ARG A 117 -13.60 -3.89 7.76
CA ARG A 117 -13.42 -5.29 8.17
C ARG A 117 -12.04 -5.49 8.79
N MET A 118 -10.99 -4.90 8.22
CA MET A 118 -9.65 -4.95 8.79
C MET A 118 -9.60 -4.26 10.15
N MET A 119 -10.10 -3.03 10.27
CA MET A 119 -10.12 -2.33 11.57
C MET A 119 -10.85 -3.15 12.65
N LYS A 120 -11.99 -3.75 12.32
CA LYS A 120 -12.72 -4.64 13.23
C LYS A 120 -11.90 -5.88 13.61
N ALA A 121 -11.26 -6.53 12.64
CA ALA A 121 -10.45 -7.73 12.88
C ALA A 121 -9.19 -7.46 13.73
N PHE A 122 -8.65 -6.24 13.65
CA PHE A 122 -7.50 -5.79 14.42
C PHE A 122 -7.87 -4.99 15.68
N GLU A 123 -9.16 -4.95 16.04
CA GLU A 123 -9.67 -4.26 17.23
C GLU A 123 -9.24 -2.79 17.31
N ILE A 124 -9.15 -2.13 16.14
CA ILE A 124 -8.78 -0.72 16.05
C ILE A 124 -10.03 0.12 16.30
N GLU A 125 -10.05 0.83 17.42
CA GLU A 125 -11.07 1.85 17.70
C GLU A 125 -11.02 2.96 16.67
N HIS A 126 -12.18 3.29 16.10
CA HIS A 126 -12.31 4.34 15.12
C HIS A 126 -13.73 4.92 15.15
N ASP A 127 -13.87 6.20 14.85
CA ASP A 127 -15.16 6.84 14.61
C ASP A 127 -15.43 6.85 13.11
N GLU A 128 -16.59 6.30 12.71
CA GLU A 128 -17.00 6.17 11.31
C GLU A 128 -16.93 7.49 10.53
N LYS A 129 -17.14 8.62 11.21
CA LYS A 129 -17.11 9.96 10.62
C LYS A 129 -15.72 10.38 10.13
N TYR A 130 -14.66 9.75 10.64
CA TYR A 130 -13.27 10.12 10.35
C TYR A 130 -12.47 9.01 9.65
N ILE A 131 -13.11 7.87 9.32
CA ILE A 131 -12.45 6.75 8.61
C ILE A 131 -11.97 7.19 7.23
N PHE A 132 -12.80 7.93 6.49
CA PHE A 132 -12.53 8.24 5.09
C PHE A 132 -13.03 9.63 4.70
N ASN A 133 -12.11 10.48 4.27
CA ASN A 133 -12.45 11.73 3.60
C ASN A 133 -12.44 11.48 2.10
N MET A 134 -13.60 11.62 1.45
CA MET A 134 -13.64 11.61 -0.01
C MET A 134 -12.73 12.74 -0.53
N PRO A 135 -11.88 12.47 -1.54
CA PRO A 135 -11.11 13.54 -2.16
C PRO A 135 -12.08 14.61 -2.69
N LYS A 136 -11.80 15.88 -2.34
CA LYS A 136 -12.56 17.03 -2.84
C LYS A 136 -12.24 17.29 -4.32
#